data_AF-A0A1L8EPZ0-F1
#
_entry.id   AF-A0A1L8EPZ0-F1
#
_cell.length_a   1.000
_cell.length_b   1.000
_cell.length_c   1.000
_cell.angle_alpha   90.00
_cell.angle_beta   90.00
_cell.angle_gamma   90.00
#
_symmetry.space_group_name_H-M   'P 1'
#
loop_
_entity.id
_entity.type
_entity.pdbx_description
1 polymer ?
#
loop_
_entity_poly.entity_id
_entity_poly.type
_entity_poly.pdbx_seq_one_letter_code
_entity_poly.pdbx_strand_id
1 'polypeptide(L)'
;MPETAIGLFPDVGGGYFLPRLPGRLGLYLALTGFRLKGSDVQKAGIATHFVESEKLPSLEQDLVAMKCPSKESVANVLDSYHKKSYAARDKPFVLTENLDKINSLFSGNSVEEIIENLKCDGSSFALKQLQRGHDFYKGVRAVLIDKDLKAKWKPELLEEVTDEYIDGCFTSLGSRDLKFS
;
A
#
# COMPACT_ATOMS: atom_id res chain seq x y z
N MET A 1 2.09 2.47 -2.15
CA MET A 1 3.46 2.21 -1.68
C MET A 1 4.23 1.46 -2.77
N PRO A 2 4.75 2.16 -3.81
CA PRO A 2 5.54 1.55 -4.88
C PRO A 2 7.04 1.44 -4.54
N GLU A 3 7.46 1.64 -3.29
CA GLU A 3 8.85 1.81 -2.85
C GLU A 3 9.72 0.58 -3.17
N THR A 4 9.15 -0.62 -3.07
CA THR A 4 9.83 -1.87 -3.44
C THR A 4 10.22 -1.91 -4.92
N ALA A 5 9.55 -1.14 -5.78
CA ALA A 5 9.97 -0.99 -7.18
C ALA A 5 11.34 -0.34 -7.25
N ILE A 6 11.55 0.72 -6.46
CA ILE A 6 12.68 1.62 -6.62
C ILE A 6 13.86 1.28 -5.71
N GLY A 7 13.78 0.21 -4.93
CA GLY A 7 14.86 -0.25 -4.07
C GLY A 7 14.80 0.33 -2.67
N LEU A 8 13.60 0.70 -2.25
CA LEU A 8 13.29 1.18 -0.92
C LEU A 8 12.22 0.27 -0.31
N PHE A 9 11.80 0.55 0.92
CA PHE A 9 10.69 -0.13 1.59
C PHE A 9 9.55 0.86 1.85
N PRO A 10 8.31 0.40 2.10
CA PRO A 10 7.20 1.27 2.48
C PRO A 10 7.47 2.03 3.79
N ASP A 11 8.09 3.19 3.65
CA ASP A 11 8.55 4.08 4.71
C ASP A 11 7.42 5.03 5.16
N VAL A 12 7.75 6.19 5.74
CA VAL A 12 6.80 7.21 6.23
C VAL A 12 5.66 6.66 7.11
N GLY A 13 5.95 5.63 7.89
CA GLY A 13 4.97 4.95 8.75
C GLY A 13 4.22 3.79 8.10
N GLY A 14 4.62 3.35 6.89
CA GLY A 14 4.10 2.15 6.22
C GLY A 14 4.15 0.91 7.08
N GLY A 15 5.27 0.71 7.80
CA GLY A 15 5.40 -0.35 8.81
C GLY A 15 4.41 -0.27 9.97
N TYR A 16 3.78 0.88 10.21
CA TYR A 16 2.72 1.03 11.22
C TYR A 16 1.33 0.76 10.65
N PHE A 17 0.93 1.44 9.56
CA PHE A 17 -0.46 1.38 9.10
C PHE A 17 -0.76 0.19 8.20
N LEU A 18 0.19 -0.29 7.38
CA LEU A 18 -0.06 -1.41 6.46
C LEU A 18 -0.42 -2.69 7.22
N PRO A 19 0.33 -3.12 8.27
CA PRO A 19 -0.04 -4.31 9.03
C PRO A 19 -1.37 -4.19 9.79
N ARG A 20 -1.94 -2.98 9.92
CA ARG A 20 -3.22 -2.72 10.59
C ARG A 20 -4.41 -2.72 9.62
N LEU A 21 -4.17 -2.84 8.31
CA LEU A 21 -5.23 -3.09 7.34
C LEU A 21 -5.80 -4.51 7.52
N PRO A 22 -7.05 -4.77 7.09
CA PRO A 22 -7.68 -6.07 7.28
C PRO A 22 -6.86 -7.24 6.71
N GLY A 23 -6.66 -8.28 7.51
CA GLY A 23 -5.97 -9.52 7.11
C GLY A 23 -4.53 -9.27 6.64
N ARG A 24 -4.19 -9.74 5.44
CA ARG A 24 -2.87 -9.56 4.80
C ARG A 24 -2.89 -8.50 3.69
N LEU A 25 -3.94 -7.68 3.61
CA LEU A 25 -4.07 -6.65 2.58
C LEU A 25 -2.87 -5.69 2.60
N GLY A 26 -2.43 -5.24 3.78
CA GLY A 26 -1.29 -4.34 3.86
C GLY A 26 0.02 -4.93 3.36
N LEU A 27 0.29 -6.20 3.69
CA LEU A 27 1.48 -6.91 3.21
C LEU A 27 1.44 -7.09 1.69
N TYR A 28 0.26 -7.42 1.15
CA TYR A 28 0.04 -7.47 -0.30
C TYR A 28 0.34 -6.13 -0.97
N LEU A 29 -0.20 -5.02 -0.44
CA LEU A 29 0.04 -3.68 -0.99
C LEU A 29 1.51 -3.27 -0.87
N ALA A 30 2.17 -3.63 0.24
CA ALA A 30 3.57 -3.34 0.52
C ALA A 30 4.52 -4.01 -0.48
N LEU A 31 4.35 -5.33 -0.68
CA LEU A 31 5.26 -6.11 -1.51
C LEU A 31 5.02 -5.87 -3.00
N THR A 32 3.75 -5.83 -3.42
CA THR A 32 3.40 -5.80 -4.85
C THR A 32 3.23 -4.40 -5.43
N GLY A 33 3.18 -3.37 -4.57
CA GLY A 33 2.88 -2.00 -4.97
C GLY A 33 1.54 -1.85 -5.70
N PHE A 34 0.56 -2.72 -5.42
CA PHE A 34 -0.75 -2.69 -6.08
C PHE A 34 -1.42 -1.32 -5.92
N ARG A 35 -2.01 -0.82 -7.02
CA ARG A 35 -2.59 0.51 -7.09
C ARG A 35 -4.09 0.44 -6.84
N LEU A 36 -4.51 0.98 -5.71
CA LEU A 36 -5.91 1.27 -5.43
C LEU A 36 -6.28 2.62 -6.03
N LYS A 37 -7.51 2.77 -6.54
CA LYS A 37 -8.00 4.00 -7.18
C LYS A 37 -9.36 4.40 -6.63
N GLY A 38 -9.57 5.70 -6.41
CA GLY A 38 -10.86 6.24 -6.01
C GLY A 38 -11.42 5.56 -4.75
N SER A 39 -12.65 5.06 -4.83
CA SER A 39 -13.35 4.43 -3.70
C SER A 39 -12.70 3.15 -3.18
N ASP A 40 -11.84 2.50 -3.97
CA ASP A 40 -11.09 1.33 -3.51
C ASP A 40 -10.08 1.69 -2.39
N VAL A 41 -9.61 2.95 -2.35
CA VAL A 41 -8.72 3.44 -1.26
C VAL A 41 -9.48 3.55 0.06
N GLN A 42 -10.76 3.94 0.01
CA GLN A 42 -11.63 4.00 1.18
C GLN A 42 -12.03 2.60 1.65
N LYS A 43 -12.39 1.72 0.72
CA LYS A 43 -12.75 0.32 1.05
C LYS A 43 -11.59 -0.49 1.61
N ALA A 44 -10.36 -0.16 1.21
CA ALA A 44 -9.16 -0.74 1.79
C ALA A 44 -8.85 -0.23 3.21
N GLY A 45 -9.53 0.82 3.69
CA GLY A 45 -9.28 1.44 4.99
C GLY A 45 -8.16 2.48 5.02
N ILE A 46 -7.67 2.92 3.86
CA ILE A 46 -6.62 3.94 3.76
C ILE A 46 -7.21 5.35 3.79
N ALA A 47 -8.30 5.58 3.05
CA ALA A 47 -9.08 6.81 3.13
C ALA A 47 -10.26 6.61 4.09
N THR A 48 -10.56 7.61 4.93
CA THR A 48 -11.69 7.55 5.85
C THR A 48 -13.02 7.82 5.15
N HIS A 49 -13.01 8.72 4.17
CA HIS A 49 -14.18 9.13 3.40
C HIS A 49 -13.85 9.14 1.91
N PHE A 50 -14.88 9.05 1.09
CA PHE A 50 -14.80 9.23 -0.36
C PHE A 50 -15.77 10.32 -0.78
N VAL A 51 -15.31 11.27 -1.61
CA VAL A 51 -16.12 12.36 -2.16
C VAL A 51 -15.86 12.46 -3.66
N GLU A 52 -16.92 12.55 -4.45
CA GLU A 52 -16.82 12.77 -5.90
C GLU A 52 -16.13 14.10 -6.19
N SER A 53 -15.25 14.13 -7.20
CA SER A 53 -14.40 15.29 -7.49
C SER A 53 -15.18 16.58 -7.72
N GLU A 54 -16.36 16.49 -8.33
CA GLU A 54 -17.26 17.63 -8.58
C GLU A 54 -17.75 18.31 -7.30
N LYS A 55 -17.75 17.59 -6.17
CA LYS A 55 -18.21 18.07 -4.86
C LYS A 55 -17.07 18.55 -3.96
N LEU A 56 -15.82 18.32 -4.34
CA LEU A 56 -14.66 18.76 -3.55
C LEU A 56 -14.62 20.28 -3.33
N PRO A 57 -14.91 21.15 -4.33
CA PRO A 57 -14.92 22.59 -4.10
C PRO A 57 -15.95 23.02 -3.03
N SER A 58 -17.14 22.43 -3.04
CA SER A 58 -18.17 22.72 -2.04
C SER A 58 -17.80 22.20 -0.65
N LEU A 59 -17.20 21.01 -0.57
CA LEU A 59 -16.70 20.47 0.69
C LEU A 59 -15.63 21.39 1.32
N GLU A 60 -14.68 21.86 0.51
CA GLU A 60 -13.64 22.78 0.96
C GLU A 60 -14.24 24.08 1.50
N GLN A 61 -15.18 24.67 0.75
CA GLN A 61 -15.90 25.89 1.17
C GLN A 61 -16.63 25.69 2.51
N ASP A 62 -17.34 24.57 2.67
CA ASP A 62 -18.10 24.27 3.89
C ASP A 62 -17.17 24.09 5.08
N LEU A 63 -16.03 23.40 4.92
CA LEU A 63 -15.03 23.20 5.97
C LEU A 63 -14.37 24.53 6.40
N VAL A 64 -14.03 25.40 5.44
CA VAL A 64 -13.40 26.71 5.71
C VAL A 64 -14.39 27.67 6.40
N ALA A 65 -15.67 27.60 6.06
CA ALA A 65 -16.70 28.46 6.64
C ALA A 65 -17.11 28.09 8.08
N MET A 66 -16.62 26.97 8.62
CA MET A 66 -16.97 26.51 9.97
C MET A 66 -16.49 27.48 11.05
N LYS A 67 -17.39 27.83 11.97
CA LYS A 67 -17.05 28.62 13.16
C LYS A 67 -16.81 27.69 14.35
N CYS A 68 -15.64 27.80 14.97
CA CYS A 68 -15.22 26.99 16.13
C CYS A 68 -15.41 25.47 15.91
N PRO A 69 -14.73 24.86 14.91
CA PRO A 69 -14.93 23.45 14.58
C PRO A 69 -14.45 22.51 15.70
N SER A 70 -15.31 21.58 16.12
CA SER A 70 -14.93 20.39 16.87
C SER A 70 -14.67 19.22 15.91
N LYS A 71 -13.98 18.17 16.41
CA LYS A 71 -13.74 16.94 15.64
C LYS A 71 -15.04 16.33 15.11
N GLU A 72 -16.09 16.31 15.94
CA GLU A 72 -17.41 15.78 15.61
C GLU A 72 -18.09 16.62 14.53
N SER A 73 -18.01 17.95 14.63
CA SER A 73 -18.59 18.84 13.61
C SER A 73 -17.93 18.67 12.24
N VAL A 74 -16.60 18.48 12.20
CA VAL A 74 -15.86 18.22 10.95
C VAL A 74 -16.24 16.85 10.39
N ALA A 75 -16.31 15.82 11.25
CA ALA A 75 -16.73 14.48 10.84
C ALA A 75 -18.14 14.49 10.22
N ASN A 76 -19.09 15.24 10.80
CA ASN A 76 -20.45 15.35 10.27
C ASN A 76 -20.48 15.97 8.86
N VAL A 77 -19.62 16.96 8.58
CA VAL A 77 -19.51 17.54 7.23
C VAL A 77 -18.97 16.50 6.26
N LEU A 78 -17.86 15.83 6.61
CA LEU A 78 -17.26 14.78 5.78
C LEU A 78 -18.26 13.64 5.50
N ASP A 79 -19.00 13.19 6.51
CA ASP A 79 -20.04 12.16 6.40
C ASP A 79 -21.17 12.58 5.46
N SER A 80 -21.60 13.84 5.52
CA SER A 80 -22.65 14.38 4.63
C SER A 80 -22.23 14.28 3.16
N TYR A 81 -21.00 14.70 2.83
CA TYR A 81 -20.48 14.61 1.47
C TYR A 81 -20.20 13.17 1.03
N HIS A 82 -19.72 12.33 1.94
CA HIS A 82 -19.52 10.91 1.68
C HIS A 82 -20.83 10.20 1.34
N LYS A 83 -21.90 10.44 2.12
CA LYS A 83 -23.23 9.86 1.89
C LYS A 83 -23.89 10.32 0.60
N LYS A 84 -23.51 11.49 0.09
CA LYS A 84 -23.99 12.05 -1.19
C LYS A 84 -23.18 11.56 -2.41
N SER A 85 -22.12 10.78 -2.22
CA SER A 85 -21.26 10.29 -3.30
C SER A 85 -21.71 8.89 -3.75
N TYR A 86 -22.73 8.85 -4.61
CA TYR A 86 -23.45 7.62 -4.97
C TYR A 86 -22.63 6.69 -5.87
N ALA A 87 -21.82 7.22 -6.79
CA ALA A 87 -21.09 6.41 -7.76
C ALA A 87 -20.09 5.43 -7.10
N ALA A 88 -19.63 5.75 -5.89
CA ALA A 88 -18.72 4.91 -5.13
C ALA A 88 -19.41 3.85 -4.27
N ARG A 89 -20.68 4.06 -3.91
CA ARG A 89 -21.43 3.24 -2.95
C ARG A 89 -21.65 1.82 -3.46
N ASP A 90 -22.09 1.70 -4.72
CA ASP A 90 -22.50 0.41 -5.28
C ASP A 90 -21.36 -0.33 -5.99
N LYS A 91 -20.22 0.34 -6.19
CA LYS A 91 -19.03 -0.31 -6.76
C LYS A 91 -18.49 -1.32 -5.73
N PRO A 92 -18.28 -2.61 -6.05
CA PRO A 92 -17.58 -3.51 -5.13
C PRO A 92 -16.11 -3.09 -4.95
N PHE A 93 -15.46 -3.58 -3.90
CA PHE A 93 -14.03 -3.38 -3.74
C PHE A 93 -13.28 -4.23 -4.78
N VAL A 94 -12.31 -3.63 -5.46
CA VAL A 94 -11.58 -4.29 -6.58
C VAL A 94 -10.88 -5.60 -6.18
N LEU A 95 -10.59 -5.79 -4.89
CA LEU A 95 -9.96 -7.01 -4.37
C LEU A 95 -10.94 -7.95 -3.67
N THR A 96 -12.25 -7.66 -3.61
CA THR A 96 -13.24 -8.48 -2.87
C THR A 96 -13.10 -9.97 -3.18
N GLU A 97 -13.06 -10.35 -4.45
CA GLU A 97 -12.98 -11.76 -4.87
C GLU A 97 -11.63 -12.44 -4.56
N ASN A 98 -10.59 -11.64 -4.32
CA ASN A 98 -9.23 -12.13 -4.07
C ASN A 98 -8.79 -11.93 -2.62
N LEU A 99 -9.62 -11.38 -1.73
CA LEU A 99 -9.22 -11.09 -0.34
C LEU A 99 -8.84 -12.37 0.42
N ASP A 100 -9.63 -13.44 0.28
CA ASP A 100 -9.32 -14.71 0.93
C ASP A 100 -8.02 -15.33 0.39
N LYS A 101 -7.81 -15.22 -0.92
CA LYS A 101 -6.55 -15.61 -1.56
C LYS A 101 -5.38 -14.78 -1.05
N ILE A 102 -5.53 -13.46 -0.95
CA ILE A 102 -4.49 -12.58 -0.42
C ILE A 102 -4.14 -13.00 1.01
N ASN A 103 -5.14 -13.24 1.86
CA ASN A 103 -4.94 -13.65 3.24
C ASN A 103 -4.20 -14.98 3.35
N SER A 104 -4.52 -15.94 2.48
CA SER A 104 -3.87 -17.26 2.44
C SER A 104 -2.46 -17.19 1.84
N LEU A 105 -2.30 -16.59 0.66
CA LEU A 105 -1.06 -16.62 -0.12
C LEU A 105 0.03 -15.74 0.51
N PHE A 106 -0.34 -14.65 1.16
CA PHE A 106 0.57 -13.74 1.87
C PHE A 106 0.65 -14.06 3.39
N SER A 107 0.44 -15.32 3.77
CA SER A 107 0.53 -15.76 5.17
C SER A 107 1.93 -16.22 5.60
N GLY A 108 2.82 -16.48 4.65
CA GLY A 108 4.19 -16.93 4.90
C GLY A 108 5.02 -15.94 5.72
N ASN A 109 6.02 -16.45 6.44
CA ASN A 109 6.91 -15.66 7.28
C ASN A 109 8.13 -15.13 6.52
N SER A 110 8.34 -15.60 5.29
CA SER A 110 9.39 -15.10 4.40
C SER A 110 8.85 -14.81 3.00
N VAL A 111 9.62 -14.06 2.21
CA VAL A 111 9.25 -13.73 0.82
C VAL A 111 9.27 -15.00 -0.05
N GLU A 112 10.19 -15.92 0.23
CA GLU A 112 10.32 -17.24 -0.42
C GLU A 112 9.05 -18.07 -0.22
N GLU A 113 8.54 -18.17 1.01
CA GLU A 113 7.29 -18.88 1.30
C GLU A 113 6.10 -18.24 0.57
N ILE A 114 6.02 -16.91 0.54
CA ILE A 114 4.94 -16.20 -0.19
C ILE A 114 5.03 -16.50 -1.70
N ILE A 115 6.24 -16.47 -2.27
CA ILE A 115 6.48 -16.82 -3.68
C ILE A 115 6.06 -18.28 -3.93
N GLU A 116 6.41 -19.20 -3.05
CA GLU A 116 6.05 -20.61 -3.19
C GLU A 116 4.53 -20.82 -3.10
N ASN A 117 3.86 -20.19 -2.13
CA ASN A 117 2.40 -20.21 -2.01
C ASN A 117 1.73 -19.73 -3.31
N LEU A 118 2.22 -18.63 -3.91
CA LEU A 118 1.72 -18.10 -5.17
C LEU A 118 1.95 -19.07 -6.35
N LYS A 119 3.12 -19.75 -6.39
CA LYS A 119 3.42 -20.76 -7.42
C LYS A 119 2.51 -21.99 -7.27
N CYS A 120 2.33 -22.48 -6.06
CA CYS A 120 1.48 -23.64 -5.76
C CYS A 120 0.00 -23.39 -6.06
N ASP A 121 -0.53 -22.20 -5.76
CA ASP A 121 -1.91 -21.84 -6.09
C ASP A 121 -2.18 -21.81 -7.60
N GLY A 122 -1.22 -21.31 -8.37
CA GLY A 122 -1.25 -21.36 -9.84
C GLY A 122 -2.42 -20.62 -10.50
N SER A 123 -3.28 -19.92 -9.73
CA SER A 123 -4.42 -19.21 -10.31
C SER A 123 -3.98 -17.99 -11.11
N SER A 124 -4.83 -17.53 -12.02
CA SER A 124 -4.54 -16.35 -12.84
C SER A 124 -4.25 -15.09 -12.00
N PHE A 125 -4.81 -14.99 -10.80
CA PHE A 125 -4.49 -13.93 -9.84
C PHE A 125 -3.05 -14.08 -9.31
N ALA A 126 -2.69 -15.26 -8.80
CA ALA A 126 -1.39 -15.53 -8.20
C ALA A 126 -0.24 -15.37 -9.21
N LEU A 127 -0.38 -15.94 -10.40
CA LEU A 127 0.60 -15.82 -11.47
C LEU A 127 0.82 -14.36 -11.90
N LYS A 128 -0.25 -13.54 -11.94
CA LYS A 128 -0.13 -12.09 -12.19
C LYS A 128 0.62 -11.36 -11.08
N GLN A 129 0.51 -11.80 -9.82
CA GLN A 129 1.25 -11.17 -8.72
C GLN A 129 2.74 -11.52 -8.79
N LEU A 130 3.08 -12.77 -9.16
CA LEU A 130 4.47 -13.19 -9.39
C LEU A 130 5.12 -12.41 -10.54
N GLN A 131 4.39 -12.25 -11.66
CA GLN A 131 4.85 -11.42 -12.78
C GLN A 131 5.02 -9.97 -12.37
N ARG A 132 4.10 -9.44 -11.54
CA ARG A 132 4.25 -8.10 -11.00
C ARG A 132 5.51 -7.98 -10.16
N GLY A 133 5.84 -8.94 -9.29
CA GLY A 133 7.12 -8.92 -8.58
C GLY A 133 8.29 -8.75 -9.56
N HIS A 134 8.42 -9.68 -10.51
CA HIS A 134 9.47 -9.65 -11.54
C HIS A 134 9.53 -8.35 -12.36
N ASP A 135 8.37 -7.84 -12.77
CA ASP A 135 8.26 -6.64 -13.59
C ASP A 135 8.26 -5.34 -12.78
N PHE A 136 8.23 -5.37 -11.45
CA PHE A 136 8.14 -4.15 -10.63
C PHE A 136 9.49 -3.71 -10.08
N TYR A 137 10.50 -4.58 -10.04
CA TYR A 137 11.84 -4.23 -9.56
C TYR A 137 12.57 -3.30 -10.55
N LYS A 138 12.27 -2.01 -10.48
CA LYS A 138 12.85 -0.95 -11.29
C LYS A 138 13.41 0.14 -10.37
N GLY A 139 14.65 0.00 -9.93
CA GLY A 139 15.39 0.96 -9.09
C GLY A 139 15.22 2.43 -9.51
N VAL A 140 15.43 3.37 -8.57
CA VAL A 140 15.23 4.82 -8.76
C VAL A 140 15.72 5.33 -10.13
N ARG A 141 16.95 4.97 -10.50
CA ARG A 141 17.57 5.39 -11.76
C ARG A 141 16.79 4.86 -12.98
N ALA A 142 16.43 3.57 -13.00
CA ALA A 142 15.70 2.94 -14.10
C ALA A 142 14.27 3.50 -14.27
N VAL A 143 13.63 3.95 -13.19
CA VAL A 143 12.25 4.49 -13.23
C VAL A 143 12.21 5.98 -13.49
N LEU A 144 13.07 6.76 -12.85
CA LEU A 144 12.95 8.22 -12.82
C LEU A 144 13.98 8.93 -13.71
N ILE A 145 15.17 8.36 -13.91
CA ILE A 145 16.27 8.98 -14.67
C ILE A 145 16.32 8.43 -16.10
N ASP A 146 16.69 7.15 -16.23
CA ASP A 146 16.91 6.51 -17.53
C ASP A 146 15.57 6.12 -18.19
N LYS A 147 14.50 5.95 -17.39
CA LYS A 147 13.15 5.53 -17.80
C LYS A 147 13.14 4.27 -18.68
N ASP A 148 14.18 3.46 -18.56
CA ASP A 148 14.39 2.25 -19.36
C ASP A 148 13.77 1.02 -18.71
N LEU A 149 13.32 1.15 -17.45
CA LEU A 149 12.69 0.10 -16.67
C LEU A 149 13.60 -1.12 -16.41
N LYS A 150 14.92 -0.99 -16.58
CA LYS A 150 15.93 -2.06 -16.45
C LYS A 150 16.85 -1.81 -15.26
N ALA A 151 16.37 -2.14 -14.06
CA ALA A 151 17.22 -2.04 -12.88
C ALA A 151 18.21 -3.19 -12.80
N LYS A 152 19.39 -2.89 -12.25
CA LYS A 152 20.42 -3.87 -11.92
C LYS A 152 20.51 -3.93 -10.41
N TRP A 153 19.85 -4.92 -9.82
CA TRP A 153 19.80 -5.11 -8.38
C TRP A 153 21.11 -5.68 -7.85
N LYS A 154 21.43 -5.32 -6.61
CA LYS A 154 22.53 -5.89 -5.84
C LYS A 154 22.07 -5.99 -4.39
N PRO A 155 21.90 -7.21 -3.83
CA PRO A 155 21.96 -8.52 -4.51
C PRO A 155 20.95 -8.68 -5.66
N GLU A 156 21.24 -9.55 -6.63
CA GLU A 156 20.36 -9.80 -7.79
C GLU A 156 19.31 -10.87 -7.49
N LEU A 157 19.68 -11.86 -6.68
CA LEU A 157 18.83 -12.97 -6.30
C LEU A 157 18.42 -12.87 -4.83
N LEU A 158 17.22 -13.35 -4.52
CA LEU A 158 16.70 -13.34 -3.16
C LEU A 158 17.55 -14.23 -2.22
N GLU A 159 18.10 -15.33 -2.74
CA GLU A 159 19.01 -16.24 -2.00
C GLU A 159 20.32 -15.58 -1.57
N GLU A 160 20.71 -14.45 -2.17
CA GLU A 160 21.88 -13.68 -1.78
C GLU A 160 21.56 -12.67 -0.66
N VAL A 161 20.28 -12.47 -0.32
CA VAL A 161 19.84 -11.64 0.80
C VAL A 161 19.86 -12.50 2.07
N THR A 162 20.97 -12.47 2.80
CA THR A 162 21.11 -13.26 4.04
C THR A 162 20.41 -12.61 5.23
N ASP A 163 20.15 -13.39 6.28
CA ASP A 163 19.61 -12.87 7.55
C ASP A 163 20.52 -11.78 8.14
N GLU A 164 21.85 -11.92 8.04
CA GLU A 164 22.79 -10.89 8.51
C GLU A 164 22.67 -9.59 7.72
N TYR A 165 22.39 -9.67 6.40
CA TYR A 165 22.14 -8.48 5.59
C TYR A 165 20.88 -7.75 6.06
N ILE A 166 19.81 -8.51 6.35
CA ILE A 166 18.55 -7.98 6.86
C ILE A 166 18.75 -7.36 8.25
N ASP A 167 19.36 -8.08 9.19
CA ASP A 167 19.63 -7.61 10.55
C ASP A 167 20.49 -6.34 10.57
N GLY A 168 21.43 -6.22 9.64
CA GLY A 168 22.22 -5.01 9.42
C GLY A 168 21.36 -3.78 9.11
N CYS A 169 20.22 -3.96 8.42
CA CYS A 169 19.28 -2.88 8.11
C CYS A 169 18.48 -2.40 9.33
N PHE A 170 18.32 -3.24 10.35
CA PHE A 170 17.57 -2.94 11.58
C PHE A 170 18.46 -2.59 12.77
N THR A 171 19.78 -2.53 12.58
CA THR A 171 20.73 -2.18 13.64
C THR A 171 20.55 -0.72 14.09
N SER A 172 20.52 -0.50 15.40
CA SER A 172 20.42 0.85 16.00
C SER A 172 21.56 1.76 15.53
N LEU A 173 21.24 3.01 15.23
CA LEU A 173 22.21 4.06 14.93
C LEU A 173 22.77 4.73 16.20
N GLY A 174 22.40 4.21 17.38
CA GLY A 174 22.84 4.65 18.69
C GLY A 174 22.37 6.06 19.01
N SER A 175 23.31 6.98 19.23
CA SER A 175 23.00 8.39 19.50
C SER A 175 22.30 9.10 18.34
N ARG A 176 22.36 8.54 17.12
CA ARG A 176 21.74 9.10 15.90
C ARG A 176 20.35 8.56 15.61
N ASP A 177 19.80 7.68 16.44
CA ASP A 177 18.43 7.20 16.27
C ASP A 177 17.42 8.35 16.36
N LEU A 178 16.32 8.21 15.61
CA LEU A 178 15.17 9.11 15.70
C LEU A 178 14.52 9.00 17.08
N LYS A 179 14.38 10.13 17.79
CA LYS A 179 13.76 10.22 19.12
C LYS A 179 12.60 11.22 19.09
N PHE A 180 11.61 10.99 19.95
CA PHE A 180 10.38 11.82 20.04
C PHE A 180 10.23 12.52 21.40
N SER A 181 11.29 12.53 22.21
CA SER A 181 11.36 13.15 23.54
C SER A 181 12.23 14.40 23.50
#